data_AF-A0A1M4PLZ4-F1
#
_entry.id   AF-A0A1M4PLZ4-F1
#
_cell.length_a   1.000
_cell.length_b   1.000
_cell.length_c   1.000
_cell.angle_alpha   90.00
_cell.angle_beta   90.00
_cell.angle_gamma   90.00
#
_symmetry.space_group_name_H-M   'P 1'
#
loop_
_entity.id
_entity.type
_entity.pdbx_description
1 polymer ?
#
loop_
_entity_poly.entity_id
_entity_poly.type
_entity_poly.pdbx_seq_one_letter_code
_entity_poly.pdbx_strand_id
1 'polypeptide(L)'
;MNLLLNELLKYDFKYQENRLLGKPTFNISTIEGGVKTNVVPDKCSITIDIRTVPSIEHGDIINDFQKIINRLKKKVKDFNADIKVLNDRPAVETKENHPFIELGKRVGKKYLKKDIGIKGLNFYTDAAVFLPATNLPAIIYGPGDSDMAHQPNEYITIEGLWETVQFYIGIILEYLG
;
A
#
# COMPACT_ATOMS: atom_id res chain seq x y z
N MET A 1 12.71 22.03 -12.12
CA MET A 1 12.08 20.72 -12.43
C MET A 1 13.09 19.58 -12.49
N ASN A 2 13.94 19.49 -13.53
CA ASN A 2 14.82 18.32 -13.76
C ASN A 2 15.72 17.95 -12.57
N LEU A 3 16.28 18.93 -11.86
CA LEU A 3 17.12 18.66 -10.70
C LEU A 3 16.37 17.96 -9.56
N LEU A 4 15.14 18.39 -9.26
CA LEU A 4 14.30 17.75 -8.25
C LEU A 4 13.93 16.33 -8.68
N LEU A 5 13.48 16.17 -9.92
CA LEU A 5 13.13 14.86 -10.47
C LEU A 5 14.31 13.87 -10.41
N ASN A 6 15.51 14.32 -10.76
CA ASN A 6 16.72 13.49 -10.71
C ASN A 6 17.11 13.07 -9.29
N GLU A 7 16.87 13.92 -8.28
CA GLU A 7 17.12 13.56 -6.88
C GLU A 7 16.05 12.60 -6.35
N LEU A 8 14.78 12.80 -6.74
CA LEU A 8 13.67 11.92 -6.36
C LEU A 8 13.82 10.52 -6.97
N LEU A 9 14.22 10.41 -8.23
CA LEU A 9 14.45 9.12 -8.90
C LEU A 9 15.65 8.34 -8.34
N LYS A 10 16.52 9.00 -7.58
CA LYS A 10 17.64 8.37 -6.86
C LYS A 10 17.32 8.08 -5.40
N TYR A 11 16.11 8.42 -4.95
CA TYR A 11 15.71 8.17 -3.59
C TYR A 11 15.67 6.67 -3.34
N ASP A 12 16.36 6.25 -2.27
CA ASP A 12 16.38 4.87 -1.83
C ASP A 12 15.85 4.79 -0.40
N PHE A 13 14.95 3.85 -0.17
CA PHE A 13 14.33 3.67 1.12
C PHE A 13 15.30 2.97 2.06
N LYS A 14 15.33 3.39 3.33
CA LYS A 14 15.92 2.58 4.39
C LYS A 14 14.81 1.69 4.94
N TYR A 15 14.86 0.40 4.65
CA TYR A 15 13.83 -0.55 5.07
C TYR A 15 14.42 -1.93 5.34
N GLN A 16 13.66 -2.72 6.10
CA GLN A 16 13.82 -4.17 6.19
C GLN A 16 12.75 -4.82 5.32
N GLU A 17 13.17 -5.74 4.45
CA GLU A 17 12.27 -6.45 3.55
C GLU A 17 11.26 -7.26 4.36
N ASN A 18 9.97 -7.08 4.06
CA ASN A 18 8.90 -7.79 4.73
C ASN A 18 8.65 -9.12 4.00
N ARG A 19 8.49 -10.21 4.75
CA ARG A 19 8.30 -11.55 4.20
C ARG A 19 7.09 -11.67 3.27
N LEU A 20 6.01 -10.94 3.55
CA LEU A 20 4.73 -11.04 2.84
C LEU A 20 4.53 -9.92 1.82
N LEU A 21 4.95 -8.69 2.15
CA LEU A 21 4.78 -7.50 1.31
C LEU A 21 6.00 -7.22 0.42
N GLY A 22 7.15 -7.81 0.74
CA GLY A 22 8.41 -7.59 0.03
C GLY A 22 9.00 -6.20 0.32
N LYS A 23 9.18 -5.42 -0.75
CA LYS A 23 9.89 -4.14 -0.78
C LYS A 23 8.91 -2.99 -0.98
N PRO A 24 9.23 -1.77 -0.49
CA PRO A 24 8.43 -0.61 -0.82
C PRO A 24 8.47 -0.31 -2.33
N THR A 25 7.47 0.39 -2.82
CA THR A 25 7.44 0.89 -4.21
C THR A 25 7.46 2.41 -4.23
N PHE A 26 8.01 2.96 -5.31
CA PHE A 26 8.03 4.39 -5.59
C PHE A 26 7.58 4.58 -7.03
N ASN A 27 6.47 5.28 -7.22
CA ASN A 27 5.93 5.52 -8.55
C ASN A 27 5.57 6.99 -8.72
N ILE A 28 6.13 7.63 -9.74
CA ILE A 28 5.70 8.98 -10.14
C ILE A 28 4.46 8.81 -11.00
N SER A 29 3.30 9.14 -10.44
CA SER A 29 2.00 8.90 -11.08
C SER A 29 1.64 10.01 -12.07
N THR A 30 1.95 11.27 -11.75
CA THR A 30 1.70 12.41 -12.65
C THR A 30 2.81 13.44 -12.54
N ILE A 31 3.14 14.08 -13.67
CA ILE A 31 4.00 15.26 -13.73
C ILE A 31 3.31 16.29 -14.62
N GLU A 32 3.14 17.50 -14.12
CA GLU A 32 2.55 18.62 -14.85
C GLU A 32 3.44 19.84 -14.75
N GLY A 33 3.67 20.52 -15.87
CA GLY A 33 4.47 21.75 -15.91
C GLY A 33 4.80 22.18 -17.33
N GLY A 34 5.00 23.49 -17.51
CA GLY A 34 5.32 24.10 -18.79
C GLY A 34 4.10 24.50 -19.62
N VAL A 35 4.37 25.30 -20.65
CA VAL A 35 3.34 25.88 -21.53
C VAL A 35 3.69 25.78 -23.01
N LYS A 36 4.98 25.83 -23.34
CA LYS A 36 5.50 25.78 -24.72
C LYS A 36 6.85 25.04 -24.72
N THR A 37 7.19 24.43 -25.85
CA THR A 37 8.41 23.61 -26.00
C THR A 37 9.72 24.39 -25.84
N ASN A 38 9.70 25.70 -26.11
CA ASN A 38 10.86 26.59 -26.02
C ASN A 38 10.83 27.51 -24.79
N VAL A 39 9.95 27.24 -23.82
CA VAL A 39 9.83 28.02 -22.59
C VAL A 39 10.18 27.13 -21.41
N VAL A 40 11.16 27.56 -20.62
CA VAL A 40 11.50 26.87 -19.36
C VAL A 40 10.34 27.09 -18.38
N PRO A 41 9.72 26.02 -17.83
CA PRO A 41 8.63 26.15 -16.87
C PRO A 41 9.07 26.85 -15.58
N ASP A 42 8.27 27.78 -15.10
CA ASP A 42 8.42 28.43 -13.79
C ASP A 42 7.82 27.60 -12.64
N LYS A 43 6.85 26.74 -12.95
CA LYS A 43 6.21 25.80 -12.00
C LYS A 43 6.12 24.38 -12.56
N CYS A 44 6.20 23.41 -11.65
CA CYS A 44 5.91 22.01 -11.90
C CYS A 44 5.23 21.38 -10.67
N SER A 45 4.30 20.45 -10.89
CA SER A 45 3.71 19.58 -9.88
C SER A 45 4.07 18.13 -10.20
N ILE A 46 4.47 17.38 -9.17
CA ILE A 46 4.83 15.95 -9.28
C ILE A 46 4.02 15.22 -8.21
N THR A 47 3.24 14.23 -8.63
CA THR A 47 2.52 13.33 -7.71
C THR A 47 3.27 12.01 -7.63
N ILE A 48 3.56 11.56 -6.41
CA ILE A 48 4.27 10.32 -6.14
C ILE A 48 3.36 9.42 -5.31
N ASP A 49 3.19 8.18 -5.75
CA ASP A 49 2.59 7.09 -4.99
C ASP A 49 3.72 6.25 -4.39
N ILE A 50 3.69 6.08 -3.06
CA ILE A 50 4.66 5.28 -2.33
C ILE A 50 3.90 4.22 -1.55
N ARG A 51 4.22 2.95 -1.82
CA ARG A 51 3.74 1.83 -1.00
C ARG A 51 4.83 1.45 -0.03
N THR A 52 4.57 1.64 1.25
CA THR A 52 5.53 1.36 2.33
C THR A 52 5.35 -0.05 2.89
N VAL A 53 6.37 -0.52 3.60
CA VAL A 53 6.33 -1.76 4.38
C VAL A 53 6.45 -1.43 5.87
N PRO A 54 6.07 -2.32 6.80
CA PRO A 54 6.00 -2.00 8.24
C PRO A 54 7.27 -1.43 8.88
N SER A 55 8.45 -1.63 8.28
CA SER A 55 9.72 -1.10 8.77
C SER A 55 9.97 0.37 8.40
N ILE A 56 9.08 1.01 7.63
CA ILE A 56 9.23 2.38 7.14
C ILE A 56 8.26 3.30 7.84
N GLU A 57 8.81 4.29 8.55
CA GLU A 57 8.04 5.40 9.11
C GLU A 57 7.78 6.46 8.05
N HIS A 58 6.52 6.86 7.86
CA HIS A 58 6.14 7.81 6.81
C HIS A 58 6.75 9.19 7.04
N GLY A 59 6.88 9.59 8.30
CA GLY A 59 7.54 10.84 8.67
C GLY A 59 8.99 10.92 8.18
N ASP A 60 9.70 9.79 8.11
CA ASP A 60 11.08 9.75 7.61
C ASP A 60 11.16 10.03 6.11
N ILE A 61 10.21 9.53 5.33
CA ILE A 61 10.12 9.84 3.88
C ILE A 61 9.93 11.34 3.68
N ILE A 62 8.99 11.94 4.42
CA ILE A 62 8.71 13.39 4.32
C ILE A 62 9.94 14.20 4.73
N ASN A 63 10.61 13.79 5.82
CA ASN A 63 11.84 14.43 6.28
C ASN A 63 12.95 14.32 5.24
N ASP A 64 13.10 13.18 4.58
CA ASP A 64 14.11 12.98 3.55
C ASP A 64 13.85 13.80 2.29
N PHE A 65 12.59 13.89 1.84
CA PHE A 65 12.22 14.78 0.74
C PHE A 65 12.45 16.25 1.10
N GLN A 66 12.16 16.63 2.35
CA GLN A 66 12.45 17.97 2.83
C GLN A 66 13.96 18.27 2.82
N LYS A 67 14.81 17.29 3.18
CA LYS A 67 16.27 17.42 3.07
C LYS A 67 16.72 17.59 1.61
N ILE A 68 16.13 16.84 0.68
CA ILE A 68 16.40 16.99 -0.76
C ILE A 68 16.05 18.41 -1.23
N ILE A 69 14.85 18.90 -0.90
CA ILE A 69 14.40 20.26 -1.23
C ILE A 69 15.33 21.30 -0.63
N ASN A 70 15.68 21.19 0.66
CA ASN A 70 16.56 22.15 1.35
C ASN A 70 17.96 22.19 0.73
N ARG A 71 18.49 21.04 0.30
CA ARG A 71 19.78 20.97 -0.40
C ARG A 71 19.71 21.64 -1.78
N LEU A 72 18.61 21.47 -2.51
CA LEU A 72 18.41 22.13 -3.81
C LEU A 72 18.21 23.64 -3.66
N LYS A 73 17.48 24.10 -2.64
CA LYS A 73 17.32 25.53 -2.29
C LYS A 73 18.67 26.24 -2.10
N LYS A 74 19.66 25.56 -1.51
CA LYS A 74 21.03 26.10 -1.35
C LYS A 74 21.83 26.16 -2.65
N LYS A 75 21.53 25.30 -3.64
CA LYS A 75 22.28 25.17 -4.89
C LYS A 75 21.70 26.01 -6.04
N VAL A 76 20.38 26.20 -6.05
CA VAL A 76 19.66 26.85 -7.14
C VAL A 76 19.00 28.10 -6.61
N LYS A 77 19.47 29.26 -7.09
CA LYS A 77 18.85 30.55 -6.78
C LYS A 77 17.39 30.53 -7.22
N ASP A 78 16.50 31.05 -6.37
CA ASP A 78 15.05 31.15 -6.62
C ASP A 78 14.28 29.82 -6.73
N PHE A 79 14.89 28.68 -6.41
CA PHE A 79 14.18 27.42 -6.29
C PHE A 79 13.34 27.36 -5.02
N ASN A 80 12.04 27.07 -5.15
CA ASN A 80 11.17 26.71 -4.03
C ASN A 80 10.31 25.50 -4.39
N ALA A 81 10.01 24.68 -3.38
CA ALA A 81 9.14 23.53 -3.49
C ALA A 81 8.56 23.22 -2.11
N ASP A 82 7.33 22.73 -2.10
CA ASP A 82 6.58 22.33 -0.92
C ASP A 82 6.06 20.90 -1.10
N ILE A 83 5.91 20.18 0.00
CA ILE A 83 5.39 18.81 0.02
C ILE A 83 3.97 18.86 0.57
N LYS A 84 3.03 18.23 -0.14
CA LYS A 84 1.65 18.04 0.34
C LYS A 84 1.35 16.54 0.37
N VAL A 85 1.03 16.03 1.55
CA VAL A 85 0.56 14.65 1.71
C VAL A 85 -0.91 14.60 1.28
N LEU A 86 -1.20 13.83 0.23
CA LEU A 86 -2.56 13.68 -0.31
C LEU A 86 -3.33 12.54 0.38
N ASN A 87 -2.62 11.46 0.71
CA ASN A 87 -3.14 10.32 1.45
C ASN A 87 -2.02 9.72 2.29
N ASP A 88 -2.35 9.32 3.51
CA ASP A 88 -1.43 8.72 4.46
C ASP A 88 -2.12 7.54 5.15
N ARG A 89 -1.62 6.33 4.88
CA ARG A 89 -2.19 5.08 5.39
C ARG A 89 -1.08 4.13 5.76
N PRO A 90 -0.94 3.74 7.05
CA PRO A 90 0.15 2.89 7.48
C PRO A 90 0.03 1.48 6.87
N ALA A 91 1.17 0.81 6.71
CA ALA A 91 1.18 -0.64 6.54
C ALA A 91 0.62 -1.29 7.82
N VAL A 92 -0.30 -2.22 7.67
CA VAL A 92 -0.93 -2.92 8.80
C VAL A 92 -0.82 -4.42 8.61
N GLU A 93 -0.69 -5.14 9.72
CA GLU A 93 -0.68 -6.59 9.72
C GLU A 93 -1.39 -7.15 10.96
N THR A 94 -1.99 -8.32 10.78
CA THR A 94 -2.25 -9.23 11.90
C THR A 94 -1.15 -10.28 11.89
N LYS A 95 -0.48 -10.47 13.02
CA LYS A 95 0.65 -11.43 13.12
C LYS A 95 0.23 -12.81 12.63
N GLU A 96 1.10 -13.49 11.91
CA GLU A 96 0.79 -14.79 11.30
C GLU A 96 0.42 -15.88 12.31
N ASN A 97 0.97 -15.80 13.52
CA ASN A 97 0.70 -16.70 14.63
C ASN A 97 -0.48 -16.25 15.51
N HIS A 98 -1.20 -15.19 15.12
CA HIS A 98 -2.34 -14.70 15.88
C HIS A 98 -3.47 -15.75 15.86
N PRO A 99 -4.15 -16.02 16.99
CA PRO A 99 -5.21 -17.03 17.06
C PRO A 99 -6.31 -16.87 16.00
N PHE A 100 -6.63 -15.64 15.63
CA PHE A 100 -7.60 -15.32 14.56
C PHE A 100 -7.12 -15.79 13.18
N ILE A 101 -5.82 -15.67 12.86
CA ILE A 101 -5.26 -16.20 11.59
C ILE A 101 -5.33 -17.73 11.58
N GLU A 102 -4.96 -18.37 12.69
CA GLU A 102 -5.06 -19.83 12.83
C GLU A 102 -6.51 -20.32 12.74
N LEU A 103 -7.48 -19.55 13.24
CA LEU A 103 -8.90 -19.82 13.03
C LEU A 103 -9.26 -19.82 11.55
N GLY A 104 -8.84 -18.81 10.79
CA GLY A 104 -9.06 -18.75 9.34
C GLY A 104 -8.52 -19.97 8.60
N LYS A 105 -7.29 -20.42 8.93
CA LYS A 105 -6.71 -21.64 8.36
C LYS A 105 -7.54 -22.89 8.68
N ARG A 106 -7.97 -23.03 9.94
CA ARG A 106 -8.84 -24.14 10.37
C ARG A 106 -10.18 -24.14 9.64
N VAL A 107 -10.80 -22.97 9.48
CA VAL A 107 -12.05 -22.82 8.73
C VAL A 107 -11.86 -23.23 7.27
N GLY A 108 -10.80 -22.79 6.61
CA GLY A 108 -10.46 -23.21 5.25
C GLY A 108 -10.37 -24.73 5.11
N LYS A 109 -9.66 -25.39 6.04
CA LYS A 109 -9.51 -26.84 6.03
C LYS A 109 -10.83 -27.57 6.32
N LYS A 110 -11.62 -27.08 7.27
CA LYS A 110 -12.86 -27.74 7.73
C LYS A 110 -14.00 -27.57 6.73
N TYR A 111 -14.26 -26.33 6.30
CA TYR A 111 -15.44 -25.98 5.51
C TYR A 111 -15.16 -26.02 4.00
N LEU A 112 -13.99 -25.56 3.56
CA LEU A 112 -13.66 -25.51 2.12
C LEU A 112 -12.84 -26.71 1.64
N LYS A 113 -12.33 -27.54 2.56
CA LYS A 113 -11.40 -28.64 2.27
C LYS A 113 -10.11 -28.17 1.56
N LYS A 114 -9.70 -26.93 1.84
CA LYS A 114 -8.50 -26.30 1.27
C LYS A 114 -7.52 -25.91 2.36
N ASP A 115 -6.23 -25.98 2.05
CA ASP A 115 -5.20 -25.36 2.87
C ASP A 115 -5.05 -23.89 2.44
N ILE A 116 -5.48 -22.97 3.29
CA ILE A 116 -5.46 -21.53 2.98
C ILE A 116 -4.15 -20.95 3.51
N GLY A 117 -3.30 -20.49 2.60
CA GLY A 117 -2.07 -19.79 2.92
C GLY A 117 -2.28 -18.34 3.38
N ILE A 118 -1.21 -17.71 3.84
CA ILE A 118 -1.17 -16.28 4.17
C ILE A 118 -0.52 -15.53 3.00
N LYS A 119 -1.12 -14.40 2.60
CA LYS A 119 -0.60 -13.53 1.53
C LYS A 119 -0.56 -12.08 2.03
N GLY A 120 0.49 -11.34 1.64
CA GLY A 120 0.53 -9.89 1.77
C GLY A 120 -0.20 -9.21 0.61
N LEU A 121 -0.92 -8.12 0.89
CA LEU A 121 -1.63 -7.34 -0.12
C LEU A 121 -0.97 -5.97 -0.27
N ASN A 122 -0.53 -5.65 -1.49
CA ASN A 122 0.18 -4.40 -1.80
C ASN A 122 -0.76 -3.25 -2.20
N PHE A 123 -2.07 -3.44 -2.01
CA PHE A 123 -3.10 -2.44 -2.25
C PHE A 123 -3.79 -2.04 -0.94
N TYR A 124 -4.46 -0.90 -0.97
CA TYR A 124 -5.17 -0.36 0.19
C TYR A 124 -6.45 -1.15 0.48
N THR A 125 -6.71 -1.40 1.77
CA THR A 125 -7.99 -1.89 2.27
C THR A 125 -8.36 -1.15 3.55
N ASP A 126 -9.61 -1.24 3.98
CA ASP A 126 -10.08 -0.59 5.20
C ASP A 126 -9.39 -1.11 6.47
N ALA A 127 -8.68 -2.25 6.41
CA ALA A 127 -7.84 -2.71 7.50
C ALA A 127 -6.82 -1.65 7.96
N ALA A 128 -6.30 -0.83 7.03
CA ALA A 128 -5.37 0.25 7.34
C ALA A 128 -5.98 1.37 8.19
N VAL A 129 -7.31 1.43 8.27
CA VAL A 129 -8.07 2.34 9.15
C VAL A 129 -8.50 1.62 10.43
N PHE A 130 -9.06 0.42 10.31
CA PHE A 130 -9.64 -0.30 11.45
C PHE A 130 -8.61 -0.82 12.46
N LEU A 131 -7.48 -1.40 12.00
CA LEU A 131 -6.50 -2.01 12.90
C LEU A 131 -5.91 -0.99 13.88
N PRO A 132 -5.39 0.17 13.43
CA PRO A 132 -4.85 1.18 14.34
C PRO A 132 -5.91 1.77 15.27
N ALA A 133 -7.17 1.86 14.82
CA ALA A 133 -8.25 2.46 15.60
C ALA A 133 -8.81 1.52 16.67
N THR A 134 -8.76 0.21 16.46
CA THR A 134 -9.45 -0.77 17.31
C THR A 134 -8.51 -1.74 18.03
N ASN A 135 -7.27 -1.88 17.55
CA ASN A 135 -6.34 -2.94 17.95
C ASN A 135 -6.92 -4.37 17.79
N LEU A 136 -7.94 -4.55 16.94
CA LEU A 136 -8.52 -5.84 16.63
C LEU A 136 -7.79 -6.51 15.46
N PRO A 137 -7.60 -7.84 15.49
CA PRO A 137 -7.07 -8.57 14.35
C PRO A 137 -8.05 -8.54 13.17
N ALA A 138 -7.54 -8.62 11.95
CA ALA A 138 -8.37 -8.79 10.76
C ALA A 138 -7.80 -9.85 9.82
N ILE A 139 -8.73 -10.48 9.08
CA ILE A 139 -8.43 -11.29 7.91
C ILE A 139 -9.12 -10.61 6.74
N ILE A 140 -8.36 -10.40 5.66
CA ILE A 140 -8.93 -10.00 4.37
C ILE A 140 -9.10 -11.28 3.57
N TYR A 141 -10.35 -11.63 3.29
CA TYR A 141 -10.70 -12.83 2.53
C TYR A 141 -11.90 -12.52 1.64
N GLY A 142 -11.86 -12.97 0.40
CA GLY A 142 -12.92 -12.74 -0.57
C GLY A 142 -12.67 -13.50 -1.87
N PRO A 143 -13.66 -13.52 -2.77
CA PRO A 143 -13.55 -14.21 -4.04
C PRO A 143 -12.77 -13.38 -5.05
N GLY A 144 -12.26 -14.05 -6.09
CA GLY A 144 -11.63 -13.41 -7.24
C GLY A 144 -10.11 -13.31 -7.14
N ASP A 145 -9.53 -12.81 -8.22
CA ASP A 145 -8.10 -12.52 -8.33
C ASP A 145 -7.89 -11.02 -8.16
N SER A 146 -6.94 -10.63 -7.29
CA SER A 146 -6.56 -9.23 -7.13
C SER A 146 -6.06 -8.60 -8.42
N ASP A 147 -5.51 -9.40 -9.33
CA ASP A 147 -4.96 -8.93 -10.60
C ASP A 147 -6.07 -8.55 -11.60
N MET A 148 -7.32 -8.97 -11.35
CA MET A 148 -8.51 -8.57 -12.12
C MET A 148 -9.16 -7.27 -11.63
N ALA A 149 -8.78 -6.79 -10.44
CA ALA A 149 -9.36 -5.57 -9.88
C ALA A 149 -9.02 -4.34 -10.74
N HIS A 150 -10.01 -3.46 -10.96
CA HIS A 150 -9.89 -2.25 -11.78
C HIS A 150 -9.53 -2.49 -13.25
N GLN A 151 -9.77 -3.70 -13.77
CA GLN A 151 -9.59 -4.03 -15.18
C GLN A 151 -10.93 -4.09 -15.93
N PRO A 152 -10.96 -3.85 -17.25
CA PRO A 152 -12.15 -4.10 -18.05
C PRO A 152 -12.64 -5.55 -17.90
N ASN A 153 -13.95 -5.74 -17.81
CA ASN A 153 -14.58 -7.04 -17.58
C ASN A 153 -14.15 -7.72 -16.25
N GLU A 154 -13.92 -6.94 -15.20
CA GLU A 154 -13.73 -7.44 -13.83
C GLU A 154 -14.85 -8.43 -13.45
N TYR A 155 -14.46 -9.60 -12.94
CA TYR A 155 -15.38 -10.67 -12.57
C TYR A 155 -14.86 -11.49 -11.39
N ILE A 156 -15.77 -12.25 -10.79
CA ILE A 156 -15.47 -13.33 -9.86
C ILE A 156 -16.14 -14.62 -10.35
N THR A 157 -15.67 -15.78 -9.90
CA THR A 157 -16.36 -17.05 -10.19
C THR A 157 -17.50 -17.28 -9.20
N ILE A 158 -18.55 -17.99 -9.65
CA ILE A 158 -19.66 -18.38 -8.78
C ILE A 158 -19.18 -19.32 -7.68
N GLU A 159 -18.24 -20.22 -8.00
CA GLU A 159 -17.60 -21.11 -7.05
C GLU A 159 -16.85 -20.32 -5.97
N GLY A 160 -16.07 -19.31 -6.37
CA GLY A 160 -15.35 -18.45 -5.42
C GLY A 160 -16.28 -17.67 -4.49
N LEU A 161 -17.41 -17.20 -5.02
CA LEU A 161 -18.45 -16.56 -4.21
C LEU A 161 -19.00 -17.53 -3.14
N TRP A 162 -19.34 -18.76 -3.53
CA TRP A 162 -19.84 -19.77 -2.60
C TRP A 162 -18.80 -20.19 -1.56
N GLU A 163 -17.54 -20.32 -1.96
CA GLU A 163 -16.43 -20.58 -1.03
C GLU A 163 -16.29 -19.45 -0.01
N THR A 164 -16.44 -18.20 -0.43
CA THR A 164 -16.40 -17.05 0.47
C THR A 164 -17.55 -17.06 1.47
N VAL A 165 -18.77 -17.34 1.02
CA VAL A 165 -19.93 -17.48 1.90
C VAL A 165 -19.70 -18.58 2.94
N GLN A 166 -19.21 -19.75 2.52
CA GLN A 166 -18.89 -20.86 3.43
C GLN A 166 -17.77 -20.50 4.41
N PHE A 167 -16.76 -19.76 3.98
CA PHE A 167 -15.69 -19.26 4.84
C PHE A 167 -16.25 -18.33 5.92
N TYR A 168 -17.08 -17.36 5.56
CA TYR A 168 -17.68 -16.44 6.53
C TYR A 168 -18.58 -17.16 7.54
N ILE A 169 -19.41 -18.10 7.09
CA ILE A 169 -20.21 -18.94 7.99
C ILE A 169 -19.30 -19.73 8.94
N GLY A 170 -18.23 -20.34 8.42
CA GLY A 170 -17.28 -21.07 9.23
C GLY A 170 -16.57 -20.20 10.26
N ILE A 171 -16.16 -18.98 9.90
CA ILE A 171 -15.59 -18.01 10.86
C ILE A 171 -16.58 -17.72 11.98
N ILE A 172 -17.84 -17.43 11.65
CA ILE A 172 -18.88 -17.09 12.65
C ILE A 172 -19.11 -18.27 13.60
N LEU A 173 -19.30 -19.49 13.05
CA LEU A 173 -19.59 -20.69 13.85
C LEU A 173 -18.42 -21.08 14.75
N GLU A 174 -17.19 -21.03 14.26
CA GLU A 174 -16.00 -21.44 15.02
C GLU A 174 -15.46 -20.34 15.95
N TYR A 175 -15.85 -19.08 15.76
CA TYR A 175 -15.47 -17.98 16.66
C TYR A 175 -16.45 -17.80 17.82
N LEU A 176 -17.76 -17.99 17.58
CA LEU A 176 -18.81 -17.77 18.57
C LEU A 176 -19.30 -19.05 19.26
N GLY A 177 -19.10 -20.22 18.64
CA GLY A 177 -19.45 -21.53 19.19
C GLY A 177 -18.33 -22.16 20.00
#